data_AF-A0A956ND31-F1
#
_entry.id   AF-A0A956ND31-F1
#
_cell.length_a   1.000
_cell.length_b   1.000
_cell.length_c   1.000
_cell.angle_alpha   90.00
_cell.angle_beta   90.00
_cell.angle_gamma   90.00
#
_symmetry.space_group_name_H-M   'P 1'
#
loop_
_entity.id
_entity.type
_entity.pdbx_description
1 polymer ?
#
loop_
_entity_poly.entity_id
_entity_poly.type
_entity_poly.pdbx_seq_one_letter_code
_entity_poly.pdbx_strand_id
1 'polypeptide(L)'
;MTNHRHSKDCGCAKSTANHTRTDAPDTKHPQSTRKEEADANNERLLKRRDLLKLGAAAGGIALVDGALRVPAAFGQDGAAKGAGAAQGAGSSGAGEEDIPQVPRRVLGKTGVDIPILLMGGSMDLDQRFDPKLAEAFRFGVDYIDAADCYAGGTCETAVGAFHTRAKNRKNLWITSKSDRHDPVGFEETVNTSLEKMKTDYVDMYFLHGLKDGAYLNNDLLAVVERLKKEGKIKFFGFSCHDGNVAELLQQAARTPWVDSVMFRYNFRKYGDQELNQAMDACVKSNVGLIAMKTQSSEASFADAWKKFAQPGKWTKHQAVLKAVWADDRVSAAVSHMDTFEKLKENIAAAVDKLDMGQADWDALENYAQATRRHACDGCDHFCNPAVDAPVQIGATIRYLMYHDSYGNQDEARKLFRQLPAEAQKIRGVDFSGANRACPHGFDVAAHMRRAADVFEA
;
A
#
# COMPACT_ATOMS: atom_id res chain seq x y z
N MET A 1 -42.77 -27.79 51.89
CA MET A 1 -42.97 -26.55 52.66
C MET A 1 -42.40 -25.44 51.81
N THR A 2 -43.09 -24.46 51.22
CA THR A 2 -44.44 -23.87 51.24
C THR A 2 -44.57 -23.16 49.87
N ASN A 3 -45.56 -23.46 49.02
CA ASN A 3 -46.78 -22.66 48.74
C ASN A 3 -46.51 -21.19 48.34
N HIS A 4 -47.12 -20.56 47.34
CA HIS A 4 -48.37 -20.83 46.61
C HIS A 4 -48.58 -19.79 45.47
N ARG A 5 -49.25 -20.22 44.37
CA ARG A 5 -50.39 -19.56 43.65
C ARG A 5 -50.15 -18.17 42.98
N HIS A 6 -50.69 -17.82 41.81
CA HIS A 6 -52.05 -18.01 41.28
C HIS A 6 -52.11 -17.70 39.76
N SER A 7 -52.97 -18.43 39.05
CA SER A 7 -53.54 -18.11 37.73
C SER A 7 -54.52 -16.93 37.80
N LYS A 8 -54.76 -16.22 36.69
CA LYS A 8 -56.11 -16.03 36.14
C LYS A 8 -56.13 -15.30 34.78
N ASP A 9 -57.12 -15.71 34.02
CA ASP A 9 -57.53 -15.37 32.67
C ASP A 9 -57.92 -13.90 32.43
N CYS A 10 -57.97 -13.56 31.13
CA CYS A 10 -59.19 -13.21 30.39
C CYS A 10 -59.14 -11.86 29.63
N GLY A 11 -59.69 -11.88 28.41
CA GLY A 11 -60.48 -10.74 27.93
C GLY A 11 -59.93 -9.98 26.73
N CYS A 12 -60.37 -10.38 25.53
CA CYS A 12 -60.39 -9.54 24.34
C CYS A 12 -61.48 -8.45 24.49
N ALA A 13 -61.15 -7.17 24.25
CA ALA A 13 -62.11 -6.15 23.83
C ALA A 13 -61.41 -4.97 23.13
N LYS A 14 -62.00 -4.58 21.99
CA LYS A 14 -61.60 -3.51 21.09
C LYS A 14 -61.77 -2.12 21.73
N SER A 15 -60.87 -1.19 21.41
CA SER A 15 -61.17 0.24 21.42
C SER A 15 -60.30 0.97 20.41
N THR A 16 -60.99 1.71 19.53
CA THR A 16 -60.50 2.56 18.45
C THR A 16 -59.95 3.88 18.99
N ALA A 17 -58.78 4.31 18.53
CA ALA A 17 -58.43 5.74 18.51
C ALA A 17 -57.41 6.02 17.39
N ASN A 18 -57.80 6.97 16.54
CA ASN A 18 -57.01 7.59 15.49
C ASN A 18 -55.64 8.07 15.99
N HIS A 19 -54.58 7.74 15.26
CA HIS A 19 -53.46 8.68 15.11
C HIS A 19 -53.02 8.77 13.65
N THR A 20 -52.98 10.02 13.23
CA THR A 20 -52.61 10.60 11.95
C THR A 20 -51.29 10.06 11.40
N ARG A 21 -51.37 9.57 10.15
CA ARG A 21 -50.24 9.24 9.30
C ARG A 21 -49.60 10.54 8.83
N THR A 22 -48.38 10.84 9.31
CA THR A 22 -47.52 11.86 8.71
C THR A 22 -46.58 11.15 7.75
N ASP A 23 -46.74 11.46 6.47
CA ASP A 23 -45.90 10.98 5.38
C ASP A 23 -44.45 11.48 5.55
N ALA A 24 -43.50 10.55 5.50
CA ALA A 24 -42.08 10.87 5.37
C ALA A 24 -41.77 11.16 3.89
N PRO A 25 -41.01 12.22 3.57
CA PRO A 25 -40.72 12.56 2.19
C PRO A 25 -39.74 11.56 1.57
N ASP A 26 -40.17 11.02 0.44
CA ASP A 26 -39.42 10.17 -0.48
C ASP A 26 -38.29 10.99 -1.14
N THR A 27 -37.07 10.91 -0.59
CA THR A 27 -35.89 11.56 -1.16
C THR A 27 -35.31 10.69 -2.27
N LYS A 28 -35.78 10.96 -3.49
CA LYS A 28 -35.12 10.53 -4.73
C LYS A 28 -33.68 11.09 -4.75
N HIS A 29 -32.69 10.23 -4.56
CA HIS A 29 -31.30 10.55 -4.87
C HIS A 29 -31.16 10.85 -6.37
N PRO A 30 -30.65 12.03 -6.78
CA PRO A 30 -30.43 12.30 -8.18
C PRO A 30 -29.25 11.47 -8.69
N GLN A 31 -29.52 10.55 -9.63
CA GLN A 31 -28.51 9.78 -10.35
C GLN A 31 -27.63 10.65 -11.29
N SER A 32 -27.85 11.97 -11.36
CA SER A 32 -27.16 12.86 -12.30
C SER A 32 -25.78 13.35 -11.84
N THR A 33 -25.44 13.28 -10.56
CA THR A 33 -24.16 13.82 -10.05
C THR A 33 -22.97 12.90 -10.28
N ARG A 34 -23.18 11.58 -10.37
CA ARG A 34 -22.08 10.60 -10.58
C ARG A 34 -21.41 10.71 -11.95
N LYS A 35 -22.16 11.12 -12.96
CA LYS A 35 -21.64 11.27 -14.32
C LYS A 35 -20.84 12.57 -14.46
N GLU A 36 -21.31 13.66 -13.86
CA GLU A 36 -20.63 14.96 -13.86
C GLU A 36 -19.32 14.94 -13.05
N GLU A 37 -19.26 14.21 -11.93
CA GLU A 37 -18.00 14.00 -11.19
C GLU A 37 -17.01 13.07 -11.91
N ALA A 38 -17.52 12.04 -12.61
CA ALA A 38 -16.69 11.17 -13.47
C ALA A 38 -16.16 11.92 -14.70
N ASP A 39 -16.96 12.79 -15.31
CA ASP A 39 -16.56 13.62 -16.45
C ASP A 39 -15.56 14.71 -16.02
N ALA A 40 -15.72 15.30 -14.83
CA ALA A 40 -14.74 16.22 -14.24
C ALA A 40 -13.40 15.56 -13.86
N ASN A 41 -13.37 14.24 -13.61
CA ASN A 41 -12.13 13.49 -13.41
C ASN A 41 -11.32 13.34 -14.70
N ASN A 42 -11.96 13.38 -15.87
CA ASN A 42 -11.27 13.26 -17.17
C ASN A 42 -10.60 14.58 -17.61
N GLU A 43 -11.06 15.74 -17.09
CA GLU A 43 -10.41 17.05 -17.30
C GLU A 43 -9.15 17.28 -16.45
N ARG A 44 -8.78 16.34 -15.55
CA ARG A 44 -7.66 16.46 -14.60
C ARG A 44 -6.26 16.24 -15.20
N LEU A 45 -6.15 15.86 -16.46
CA LEU A 45 -4.85 15.72 -17.10
C LEU A 45 -4.32 17.10 -17.49
N LEU A 46 -3.32 17.60 -16.75
CA LEU A 46 -2.45 18.67 -17.25
C LEU A 46 -2.02 18.32 -18.68
N LYS A 47 -1.97 19.32 -19.57
CA LYS A 47 -1.48 19.12 -20.94
C LYS A 47 -0.11 18.46 -20.84
N ARG A 48 -0.05 17.18 -21.22
CA ARG A 48 1.07 16.22 -21.08
C ARG A 48 2.43 16.80 -21.52
N ARG A 49 2.39 17.82 -22.40
CA ARG A 49 3.50 18.62 -22.92
C ARG A 49 4.24 19.47 -21.87
N ASP A 50 3.61 19.86 -20.77
CA ASP A 50 4.23 20.74 -19.78
C ASP A 50 5.16 19.98 -18.81
N LEU A 51 4.85 18.71 -18.53
CA LEU A 51 5.73 17.82 -17.75
C LEU A 51 6.98 17.39 -18.53
N LEU A 52 6.85 17.18 -19.84
CA LEU A 52 7.98 16.93 -20.75
C LEU A 52 9.02 18.06 -20.69
N LYS A 53 8.58 19.32 -20.63
CA LYS A 53 9.47 20.49 -20.52
C LYS A 53 10.14 20.58 -19.15
N LEU A 54 9.45 20.18 -18.08
CA LEU A 54 9.98 20.18 -16.72
C LEU A 54 11.04 19.10 -16.50
N GLY A 55 10.83 17.90 -17.04
CA GLY A 55 11.79 16.80 -17.00
C GLY A 55 13.08 17.10 -17.77
N ALA A 56 12.96 17.65 -18.98
CA ALA A 56 14.11 18.03 -19.81
C ALA A 56 14.98 19.15 -19.20
N ALA A 57 14.39 20.01 -18.35
CA ALA A 57 15.11 21.12 -17.70
C ALA A 57 15.75 20.75 -16.35
N ALA A 58 15.41 19.60 -15.75
CA ALA A 58 15.88 19.21 -14.41
C ALA A 58 17.14 18.34 -14.41
N GLY A 59 17.56 17.83 -15.57
CA GLY A 59 18.79 17.08 -15.76
C GLY A 59 18.77 16.46 -17.15
N GLY A 60 19.90 16.48 -17.85
CA GLY A 60 20.06 15.98 -19.23
C GLY A 60 19.88 14.46 -19.39
N ILE A 61 18.90 13.87 -18.71
CA ILE A 61 18.37 12.55 -19.02
C ILE A 61 17.47 12.76 -20.22
N ALA A 62 17.91 12.30 -21.39
CA ALA A 62 17.00 12.03 -22.48
C ALA A 62 15.90 11.11 -21.91
N LEU A 63 14.72 11.68 -21.62
CA LEU A 63 13.50 10.89 -21.44
C LEU A 63 13.42 10.07 -22.71
N VAL A 64 13.70 8.78 -22.59
CA VAL A 64 13.92 7.91 -23.73
C VAL A 64 12.63 7.93 -24.55
N ASP A 65 12.69 8.59 -25.71
CA ASP A 65 11.70 8.54 -26.80
C ASP A 65 11.58 7.11 -27.38
N GLY A 66 12.29 6.14 -26.80
CA GLY A 66 11.98 4.73 -26.92
C GLY A 66 10.68 4.47 -26.19
N ALA A 67 9.58 4.62 -26.94
CA ALA A 67 8.30 4.00 -26.68
C ALA A 67 8.51 2.69 -25.91
N LEU A 68 7.80 2.54 -24.79
CA LEU A 68 7.61 1.26 -24.14
C LEU A 68 6.88 0.36 -25.16
N ARG A 69 7.61 -0.22 -26.12
CA ARG A 69 7.13 -1.36 -26.88
C ARG A 69 7.00 -2.46 -25.84
N VAL A 70 5.79 -2.64 -25.31
CA VAL A 70 5.39 -3.89 -24.68
C VAL A 70 5.75 -4.97 -25.70
N PRO A 71 6.77 -5.82 -25.46
CA PRO A 71 7.10 -6.83 -26.44
C PRO A 71 5.89 -7.76 -26.52
N ALA A 72 5.27 -7.82 -27.70
CA ALA A 72 4.46 -8.96 -28.06
C ALA A 72 5.34 -10.20 -27.90
N ALA A 73 4.80 -11.22 -27.24
CA ALA A 73 5.47 -12.47 -26.91
C ALA A 73 6.33 -12.98 -28.07
N PHE A 74 7.57 -13.39 -27.75
CA PHE A 74 8.53 -13.97 -28.68
C PHE A 74 7.93 -15.16 -29.45
N GLY A 75 7.93 -15.04 -30.78
CA GLY A 75 7.67 -16.11 -31.73
C GLY A 75 8.62 -15.99 -32.93
N GLN A 76 9.64 -16.86 -32.93
CA GLN A 76 10.48 -17.42 -34.02
C GLN A 76 10.95 -16.59 -35.23
N ASP A 77 12.28 -16.71 -35.42
CA ASP A 77 13.06 -16.88 -36.66
C ASP A 77 13.01 -15.86 -37.81
N GLY A 78 14.21 -15.37 -38.18
CA GLY A 78 14.42 -14.74 -39.49
C GLY A 78 15.63 -13.81 -39.54
N ALA A 79 16.76 -14.31 -40.02
CA ALA A 79 17.94 -13.52 -40.35
C ALA A 79 17.71 -12.60 -41.57
N ALA A 80 18.14 -11.33 -41.51
CA ALA A 80 18.57 -10.58 -42.69
C ALA A 80 19.48 -9.40 -42.31
N LYS A 81 20.66 -9.36 -42.94
CA LYS A 81 21.58 -8.21 -43.00
C LYS A 81 21.00 -7.11 -43.91
N GLY A 82 21.29 -5.85 -43.59
CA GLY A 82 21.16 -4.75 -44.54
C GLY A 82 21.61 -3.40 -43.97
N ALA A 83 22.73 -2.89 -44.48
CA ALA A 83 23.23 -1.55 -44.21
C ALA A 83 22.54 -0.51 -45.12
N GLY A 84 22.41 0.74 -44.68
CA GLY A 84 22.28 1.87 -45.61
C GLY A 84 21.44 3.07 -45.17
N ALA A 85 22.12 4.23 -45.14
CA ALA A 85 21.63 5.58 -45.44
C ALA A 85 20.79 6.36 -44.41
N ALA A 86 21.44 7.40 -43.89
CA ALA A 86 20.80 8.60 -43.36
C ALA A 86 20.17 9.43 -44.49
N GLN A 87 18.97 9.96 -44.26
CA GLN A 87 18.50 11.28 -44.74
C GLN A 87 17.09 11.59 -44.24
N GLY A 88 16.85 12.87 -43.94
CA GLY A 88 15.51 13.46 -43.95
C GLY A 88 14.98 13.90 -42.59
N ALA A 89 15.45 15.05 -42.10
CA ALA A 89 14.74 15.82 -41.08
C ALA A 89 13.43 16.37 -41.69
N GLY A 90 12.36 15.59 -41.56
CA GLY A 90 10.99 16.04 -41.75
C GLY A 90 10.36 16.27 -40.39
N SER A 91 10.00 17.51 -40.08
CA SER A 91 9.20 17.85 -38.90
C SER A 91 7.79 17.30 -39.06
N SER A 92 7.60 16.00 -38.77
CA SER A 92 6.27 15.48 -38.48
C SER A 92 5.90 15.96 -37.08
N GLY A 93 4.84 16.77 -36.97
CA GLY A 93 4.19 16.98 -35.69
C GLY A 93 3.90 15.62 -35.08
N ALA A 94 4.59 15.29 -33.98
CA ALA A 94 4.37 14.06 -33.26
C ALA A 94 2.90 14.03 -32.86
N GLY A 95 2.12 13.16 -33.51
CA GLY A 95 0.81 12.78 -33.03
C GLY A 95 0.98 12.34 -31.59
N GLU A 96 0.09 12.81 -30.71
CA GLU A 96 0.05 12.40 -29.32
C GLU A 96 -0.04 10.87 -29.30
N GLU A 97 1.08 10.18 -29.02
CA GLU A 97 1.04 8.74 -28.79
C GLU A 97 0.06 8.49 -27.65
N ASP A 98 -0.90 7.60 -27.90
CA ASP A 98 -1.87 7.19 -26.89
C ASP A 98 -1.16 6.33 -25.84
N ILE A 99 -0.59 6.99 -24.83
CA ILE A 99 0.13 6.33 -23.74
C ILE A 99 -0.89 5.51 -22.93
N PRO A 100 -0.67 4.19 -22.76
CA PRO A 100 -1.54 3.35 -21.93
C PRO A 100 -1.72 3.95 -20.54
N GLN A 101 -2.96 3.98 -20.05
CA GLN A 101 -3.27 4.49 -18.72
C GLN A 101 -3.47 3.33 -17.74
N VAL A 102 -2.91 3.47 -16.54
CA VAL A 102 -3.12 2.53 -15.43
C VAL A 102 -4.62 2.49 -15.09
N PRO A 103 -5.23 1.29 -15.01
CA PRO A 103 -6.62 1.15 -14.60
C PRO A 103 -6.89 1.79 -13.24
N ARG A 104 -8.15 2.18 -13.01
CA ARG A 104 -8.58 2.83 -11.77
C ARG A 104 -9.68 2.03 -11.09
N ARG A 105 -9.75 2.12 -9.76
CA ARG A 105 -10.81 1.53 -8.93
C ARG A 105 -11.25 2.54 -7.87
N VAL A 106 -12.52 2.47 -7.48
CA VAL A 106 -13.07 3.30 -6.39
C VAL A 106 -12.41 2.91 -5.06
N LEU A 107 -12.01 3.92 -4.28
CA LEU A 107 -11.50 3.73 -2.94
C LEU A 107 -12.64 3.78 -1.91
N GLY A 108 -13.38 2.69 -1.76
CA GLY A 108 -14.46 2.54 -0.78
C GLY A 108 -15.41 3.73 -0.73
N LYS A 109 -15.76 4.17 0.48
CA LYS A 109 -16.70 5.29 0.72
C LYS A 109 -16.15 6.67 0.40
N THR A 110 -14.89 6.79 0.02
CA THR A 110 -14.37 8.07 -0.51
C THR A 110 -15.05 8.42 -1.84
N GLY A 111 -15.51 7.40 -2.59
CA GLY A 111 -16.10 7.56 -3.92
C GLY A 111 -15.10 7.97 -5.01
N VAL A 112 -13.82 8.10 -4.69
CA VAL A 112 -12.81 8.55 -5.64
C VAL A 112 -12.16 7.37 -6.36
N ASP A 113 -12.10 7.45 -7.68
CA ASP A 113 -11.32 6.54 -8.52
C ASP A 113 -9.83 6.85 -8.42
N ILE A 114 -9.08 5.92 -7.83
CA ILE A 114 -7.61 5.98 -7.71
C ILE A 114 -6.96 4.96 -8.67
N PRO A 115 -5.71 5.17 -9.12
CA PRO A 115 -5.03 4.19 -9.96
C PRO A 115 -4.78 2.90 -9.16
N ILE A 116 -4.83 1.73 -9.81
CA ILE A 116 -4.56 0.46 -9.13
C ILE A 116 -3.10 0.32 -8.69
N LEU A 117 -2.18 1.05 -9.32
CA LEU A 117 -0.77 1.16 -8.93
C LEU A 117 -0.54 2.55 -8.31
N LEU A 118 -0.04 2.57 -7.07
CA LEU A 118 0.28 3.81 -6.33
C LEU A 118 1.79 3.96 -6.15
N MET A 119 2.27 5.20 -6.14
CA MET A 119 3.67 5.51 -5.92
C MET A 119 3.99 5.52 -4.41
N GLY A 120 4.80 4.57 -3.95
CA GLY A 120 5.31 4.53 -2.57
C GLY A 120 6.47 5.52 -2.36
N GLY A 121 6.37 6.35 -1.32
CA GLY A 121 7.35 7.39 -0.99
C GLY A 121 8.42 6.99 0.03
N SER A 122 8.48 5.72 0.44
CA SER A 122 9.54 5.21 1.36
C SER A 122 10.92 5.04 0.71
N MET A 123 11.16 5.78 -0.37
CA MET A 123 12.39 5.83 -1.16
C MET A 123 13.00 7.22 -1.14
N ASP A 124 14.27 7.32 -1.52
CA ASP A 124 14.93 8.61 -1.71
C ASP A 124 14.37 9.31 -2.96
N LEU A 125 13.47 10.26 -2.74
CA LEU A 125 12.92 11.14 -3.76
C LEU A 125 13.78 12.41 -3.88
N ASP A 126 14.01 12.87 -5.10
CA ASP A 126 14.72 14.14 -5.32
C ASP A 126 13.89 15.32 -4.77
N GLN A 127 14.43 16.00 -3.76
CA GLN A 127 13.79 17.13 -3.07
C GLN A 127 13.66 18.41 -3.92
N ARG A 128 14.17 18.43 -5.15
CA ARG A 128 14.00 19.52 -6.12
C ARG A 128 12.96 19.17 -7.17
N PHE A 129 13.05 17.97 -7.74
CA PHE A 129 12.10 17.41 -8.70
C PHE A 129 12.47 15.95 -9.01
N ASP A 130 11.62 15.00 -8.61
CA ASP A 130 11.86 13.60 -8.94
C ASP A 130 11.27 13.23 -10.32
N PRO A 131 12.09 12.85 -11.31
CA PRO A 131 11.59 12.54 -12.65
C PRO A 131 10.78 11.23 -12.69
N LYS A 132 10.90 10.34 -11.68
CA LYS A 132 10.08 9.13 -11.59
C LYS A 132 8.61 9.48 -11.27
N LEU A 133 8.37 10.51 -10.45
CA LEU A 133 7.02 11.02 -10.20
C LEU A 133 6.40 11.59 -11.48
N ALA A 134 7.20 12.32 -12.27
CA ALA A 134 6.74 12.86 -13.56
C ALA A 134 6.40 11.74 -14.55
N GLU A 135 7.24 10.71 -14.64
CA GLU A 135 7.01 9.57 -15.51
C GLU A 135 5.79 8.76 -15.09
N ALA A 136 5.65 8.44 -13.80
CA ALA A 136 4.48 7.75 -13.27
C ALA A 136 3.17 8.48 -13.59
N PHE A 137 3.17 9.81 -13.41
CA PHE A 137 2.02 10.66 -13.72
C PHE A 137 1.61 10.59 -15.21
N ARG A 138 2.54 10.38 -16.15
CA ARG A 138 2.21 10.22 -17.59
C ARG A 138 1.36 8.99 -17.87
N PHE A 139 1.50 7.94 -17.07
CA PHE A 139 0.73 6.69 -17.16
C PHE A 139 -0.51 6.70 -16.25
N GLY A 140 -0.88 7.86 -15.68
CA GLY A 140 -2.05 8.00 -14.81
C GLY A 140 -1.81 7.55 -13.36
N VAL A 141 -0.56 7.33 -12.95
CA VAL A 141 -0.20 7.10 -11.55
C VAL A 141 -0.07 8.45 -10.85
N ASP A 142 -1.21 8.99 -10.43
CA ASP A 142 -1.37 10.31 -9.80
C ASP A 142 -1.53 10.26 -8.27
N TYR A 143 -1.35 9.09 -7.66
CA TYR A 143 -1.36 8.88 -6.21
C TYR A 143 0.06 8.75 -5.66
N ILE A 144 0.40 9.58 -4.69
CA ILE A 144 1.68 9.56 -3.98
C ILE A 144 1.46 9.25 -2.50
N ASP A 145 2.07 8.17 -2.02
CA ASP A 145 2.03 7.72 -0.64
C ASP A 145 3.28 8.17 0.14
N ALA A 146 3.18 9.28 0.89
CA ALA A 146 4.23 9.78 1.77
C ALA A 146 4.00 9.38 3.24
N ALA A 147 4.94 9.75 4.12
CA ALA A 147 4.79 9.76 5.57
C ALA A 147 5.78 10.76 6.18
N ASP A 148 5.50 11.23 7.39
CA ASP A 148 6.34 12.14 8.17
C ASP A 148 7.77 11.61 8.39
N CYS A 149 7.94 10.29 8.51
CA CYS A 149 9.21 9.64 8.82
C CYS A 149 9.97 9.09 7.60
N TYR A 150 9.36 9.03 6.42
CA TYR A 150 9.98 8.41 5.24
C TYR A 150 11.22 9.16 4.76
N ALA A 151 12.25 8.39 4.37
CA ALA A 151 13.55 8.89 3.92
C ALA A 151 14.16 9.91 4.91
N GLY A 152 14.11 9.61 6.22
CA GLY A 152 14.58 10.53 7.27
C GLY A 152 13.75 11.81 7.36
N GLY A 153 12.48 11.75 6.98
CA GLY A 153 11.54 12.87 6.97
C GLY A 153 11.64 13.83 5.79
N THR A 154 12.33 13.41 4.71
CA THR A 154 12.52 14.21 3.50
C THR A 154 11.49 13.94 2.39
N CYS A 155 10.76 12.83 2.46
CA CYS A 155 9.76 12.45 1.47
C CYS A 155 8.71 13.56 1.24
N GLU A 156 8.14 14.11 2.32
CA GLU A 156 7.13 15.17 2.25
C GLU A 156 7.64 16.44 1.57
N THR A 157 8.90 16.82 1.85
CA THR A 157 9.57 17.95 1.17
C THR A 157 9.71 17.68 -0.33
N ALA A 158 10.06 16.46 -0.73
CA ALA A 158 10.19 16.10 -2.14
C ALA A 158 8.84 16.12 -2.87
N VAL A 159 7.78 15.62 -2.22
CA VAL A 159 6.40 15.72 -2.74
C VAL A 159 6.00 17.18 -2.92
N GLY A 160 6.27 18.03 -1.93
CA GLY A 160 6.01 19.47 -2.00
C GLY A 160 6.75 20.17 -3.13
N ALA A 161 8.03 19.85 -3.30
CA ALA A 161 8.84 20.38 -4.39
C ALA A 161 8.32 19.96 -5.77
N PHE A 162 7.95 18.68 -5.93
CA PHE A 162 7.42 18.15 -7.18
C PHE A 162 6.16 18.90 -7.61
N HIS A 163 5.13 18.95 -6.75
CA HIS A 163 3.84 19.53 -7.18
C HIS A 163 3.87 21.04 -7.33
N THR A 164 4.70 21.73 -6.53
CA THR A 164 4.92 23.18 -6.66
C THR A 164 5.58 23.50 -8.00
N ARG A 165 6.61 22.73 -8.36
CA ARG A 165 7.32 22.91 -9.63
C ARG A 165 6.47 22.52 -10.84
N ALA A 166 5.70 21.43 -10.72
CA ALA A 166 4.79 20.98 -11.76
C ALA A 166 3.47 21.79 -11.83
N LYS A 167 3.19 22.64 -10.83
CA LYS A 167 1.95 23.42 -10.69
C LYS A 167 0.70 22.54 -10.82
N ASN A 168 0.74 21.36 -10.21
CA ASN A 168 -0.23 20.29 -10.45
C ASN A 168 -0.91 19.74 -9.19
N ARG A 169 -0.83 20.44 -8.04
CA ARG A 169 -1.39 19.96 -6.77
C ARG A 169 -2.81 19.40 -6.90
N LYS A 170 -3.70 20.09 -7.62
CA LYS A 170 -5.10 19.69 -7.83
C LYS A 170 -5.30 18.40 -8.65
N ASN A 171 -4.26 17.96 -9.36
CA ASN A 171 -4.28 16.76 -10.20
C ASN A 171 -3.59 15.57 -9.52
N LEU A 172 -3.08 15.75 -8.29
CA LEU A 172 -2.43 14.68 -7.52
C LEU A 172 -3.32 14.29 -6.35
N TRP A 173 -3.37 13.00 -6.07
CA TRP A 173 -3.77 12.49 -4.78
C TRP A 173 -2.52 12.38 -3.90
N ILE A 174 -2.46 13.18 -2.84
CA ILE A 174 -1.35 13.13 -1.89
C ILE A 174 -1.83 12.52 -0.58
N THR A 175 -1.10 11.51 -0.14
CA THR A 175 -1.29 10.85 1.15
C THR A 175 -0.08 11.11 2.04
N SER A 176 -0.29 11.38 3.33
CA SER A 176 0.78 11.30 4.34
C SER A 176 0.31 10.58 5.60
N LYS A 177 1.19 10.39 6.56
CA LYS A 177 0.95 9.61 7.78
C LYS A 177 1.66 10.24 8.97
N SER A 178 1.11 9.99 10.15
CA SER A 178 1.76 10.34 11.42
C SER A 178 2.16 9.08 12.19
N ASP A 179 3.42 9.06 12.63
CA ASP A 179 3.95 8.07 13.59
C ASP A 179 3.48 8.36 15.03
N ARG A 180 2.90 9.54 15.29
CA ARG A 180 2.37 9.92 16.60
C ARG A 180 0.92 9.47 16.72
N HIS A 181 0.66 8.53 17.62
CA HIS A 181 -0.69 7.97 17.81
C HIS A 181 -1.53 8.68 18.86
N ASP A 182 -0.92 9.57 19.63
CA ASP A 182 -1.66 10.44 20.54
C ASP A 182 -2.35 11.59 19.76
N PRO A 183 -3.57 12.01 20.13
CA PRO A 183 -4.33 13.01 19.37
C PRO A 183 -3.61 14.35 19.15
N VAL A 184 -2.84 14.82 20.14
CA VAL A 184 -2.08 16.08 20.06
C VAL A 184 -0.94 15.93 19.06
N GLY A 185 -0.12 14.89 19.21
CA GLY A 185 0.97 14.59 18.29
C GLY A 185 0.49 14.33 16.87
N PHE A 186 -0.66 13.68 16.68
CA PHE A 186 -1.27 13.48 15.37
C PHE A 186 -1.57 14.82 14.68
N GLU A 187 -2.21 15.76 15.38
CA GLU A 187 -2.52 17.09 14.84
C GLU A 187 -1.27 17.92 14.55
N GLU A 188 -0.29 17.92 15.46
CA GLU A 188 1.01 18.57 15.26
C GLU A 188 1.72 18.04 14.01
N THR A 189 1.68 16.72 13.82
CA THR A 189 2.28 16.07 12.65
C THR A 189 1.55 16.47 11.38
N VAL A 190 0.21 16.50 11.37
CA VAL A 190 -0.57 16.95 10.19
C VAL A 190 -0.17 18.36 9.77
N ASN A 191 -0.08 19.31 10.71
CA ASN A 191 0.33 20.68 10.40
C ASN A 191 1.76 20.74 9.83
N THR A 192 2.70 20.02 10.46
CA THR A 192 4.10 19.94 9.99
C THR A 192 4.20 19.31 8.60
N SER A 193 3.45 18.25 8.35
CA SER A 193 3.34 17.57 7.06
C SER A 193 2.89 18.54 5.95
N LEU A 194 1.86 19.33 6.22
CA LEU A 194 1.33 20.33 5.26
C LEU A 194 2.34 21.42 4.95
N GLU A 195 3.07 21.91 5.96
CA GLU A 195 4.16 22.89 5.76
C GLU A 195 5.27 22.33 4.86
N LYS A 196 5.77 21.12 5.16
CA LYS A 196 6.79 20.44 4.35
C LYS A 196 6.33 20.19 2.92
N MET A 197 5.09 19.74 2.76
CA MET A 197 4.49 19.49 1.45
C MET A 197 4.04 20.76 0.74
N LYS A 198 4.12 21.96 1.35
CA LYS A 198 3.75 23.24 0.72
C LYS A 198 2.33 23.22 0.14
N THR A 199 1.38 22.69 0.91
CA THR A 199 -0.03 22.57 0.52
C THR A 199 -0.92 22.75 1.74
N ASP A 200 -2.10 23.34 1.55
CA ASP A 200 -3.04 23.57 2.67
C ASP A 200 -3.86 22.31 3.01
N TYR A 201 -3.80 21.28 2.16
CA TYR A 201 -4.51 20.03 2.36
C TYR A 201 -3.78 18.80 1.80
N VAL A 202 -4.09 17.63 2.35
CA VAL A 202 -3.88 16.31 1.73
C VAL A 202 -5.19 15.59 1.43
N ASP A 203 -5.15 14.65 0.50
CA ASP A 203 -6.33 13.89 0.09
C ASP A 203 -6.62 12.77 1.10
N MET A 204 -5.60 12.11 1.64
CA MET A 204 -5.75 11.11 2.70
C MET A 204 -4.66 11.32 3.76
N TYR A 205 -5.01 11.17 5.03
CA TYR A 205 -4.02 11.13 6.10
C TYR A 205 -4.21 9.88 6.95
N PHE A 206 -3.13 9.12 7.14
CA PHE A 206 -3.16 7.87 7.88
C PHE A 206 -2.52 7.98 9.26
N LEU A 207 -3.08 7.26 10.23
CA LEU A 207 -2.34 6.84 11.40
C LEU A 207 -1.34 5.73 11.00
N HIS A 208 -0.04 5.92 11.23
CA HIS A 208 1.00 5.09 10.62
C HIS A 208 1.30 3.82 11.45
N GLY A 209 1.28 2.65 10.80
CA GLY A 209 1.73 1.40 11.43
C GLY A 209 0.96 1.03 12.70
N LEU A 210 -0.36 1.22 12.70
CA LEU A 210 -1.24 0.89 13.80
C LEU A 210 -1.05 -0.56 14.25
N LYS A 211 -0.87 -0.73 15.57
CA LYS A 211 -0.73 -2.04 16.22
C LYS A 211 -1.85 -2.31 17.23
N ASP A 212 -2.38 -1.26 17.84
CA ASP A 212 -3.42 -1.34 18.85
C ASP A 212 -4.64 -0.54 18.40
N GLY A 213 -5.78 -1.21 18.37
CA GLY A 213 -7.06 -0.61 18.09
C GLY A 213 -7.48 0.52 19.03
N ALA A 214 -6.98 0.54 20.26
CA ALA A 214 -7.36 1.51 21.28
C ALA A 214 -7.04 2.97 20.90
N TYR A 215 -6.13 3.19 19.95
CA TYR A 215 -5.86 4.53 19.42
C TYR A 215 -7.01 5.08 18.56
N LEU A 216 -7.90 4.23 18.03
CA LEU A 216 -9.11 4.64 17.31
C LEU A 216 -10.24 5.01 18.29
N ASN A 217 -9.96 5.99 19.15
CA ASN A 217 -10.86 6.45 20.21
C ASN A 217 -11.53 7.80 19.87
N ASN A 218 -12.40 8.27 20.77
CA ASN A 218 -13.17 9.50 20.59
C ASN A 218 -12.31 10.77 20.56
N ASP A 219 -11.16 10.78 21.23
CA ASP A 219 -10.28 11.95 21.24
C ASP A 219 -9.60 12.11 19.87
N LEU A 220 -9.13 11.00 19.28
CA LEU A 220 -8.62 11.03 17.91
C LEU A 220 -9.72 11.37 16.90
N LEU A 221 -10.94 10.84 17.08
CA LEU A 221 -12.09 11.20 16.25
C LEU A 221 -12.33 12.72 16.24
N ALA A 222 -12.35 13.36 17.41
CA ALA A 222 -12.57 14.81 17.51
C ALA A 222 -11.49 15.63 16.79
N VAL A 223 -10.23 15.17 16.81
CA VAL A 223 -9.14 15.78 16.04
C VAL A 223 -9.35 15.59 14.54
N VAL A 224 -9.66 14.37 14.10
CA VAL A 224 -9.88 14.06 12.68
C VAL A 224 -11.07 14.83 12.10
N GLU A 225 -12.18 14.93 12.81
CA GLU A 225 -13.34 15.71 12.39
C GLU A 225 -13.02 17.20 12.28
N ARG A 226 -12.24 17.75 13.22
CA ARG A 226 -11.76 19.14 13.15
C ARG A 226 -10.87 19.35 11.92
N LEU A 227 -9.87 18.50 11.70
CA LEU A 227 -8.96 18.60 10.56
C LEU A 227 -9.70 18.47 9.21
N LYS A 228 -10.70 17.59 9.13
CA LYS A 228 -11.60 17.48 7.97
C LYS A 228 -12.42 18.76 7.76
N LYS A 229 -12.99 19.31 8.83
CA LYS A 229 -13.77 20.56 8.80
C LYS A 229 -12.92 21.78 8.39
N GLU A 230 -11.66 21.83 8.83
CA GLU A 230 -10.67 22.84 8.44
C GLU A 230 -10.17 22.65 6.99
N GLY A 231 -10.51 21.53 6.34
CA GLY A 231 -10.08 21.21 4.98
C GLY A 231 -8.64 20.72 4.87
N LYS A 232 -7.94 20.49 5.99
CA LYS A 232 -6.54 20.05 6.05
C LYS A 232 -6.34 18.60 5.58
N ILE A 233 -7.33 17.74 5.84
CA ILE A 233 -7.36 16.37 5.34
C ILE A 233 -8.74 16.10 4.75
N LYS A 234 -8.84 15.44 3.59
CA LYS A 234 -10.17 15.06 3.03
C LYS A 234 -10.66 13.75 3.63
N PHE A 235 -9.77 12.76 3.69
CA PHE A 235 -10.06 11.42 4.20
C PHE A 235 -9.09 11.01 5.28
N PHE A 236 -9.52 10.09 6.13
CA PHE A 236 -8.74 9.53 7.22
C PHE A 236 -8.71 8.01 7.16
N GLY A 237 -7.61 7.42 7.63
CA GLY A 237 -7.56 5.99 7.88
C GLY A 237 -6.35 5.60 8.73
N PHE A 238 -5.92 4.36 8.59
CA PHE A 238 -4.66 3.93 9.16
C PHE A 238 -3.94 2.95 8.25
N SER A 239 -2.67 2.72 8.55
CA SER A 239 -1.91 1.63 7.94
C SER A 239 -1.56 0.58 8.99
N CYS A 240 -1.61 -0.70 8.64
CA CYS A 240 -1.27 -1.79 9.57
C CYS A 240 -0.52 -2.92 8.85
N HIS A 241 0.43 -3.53 9.53
CA HIS A 241 1.25 -4.55 8.90
C HIS A 241 1.82 -5.58 9.86
N ASP A 242 1.42 -5.63 11.13
CA ASP A 242 1.94 -6.65 12.05
C ASP A 242 1.03 -7.90 12.06
N GLY A 243 1.22 -8.81 13.00
CA GLY A 243 0.51 -10.11 13.02
C GLY A 243 -1.02 -10.02 13.19
N ASN A 244 -1.56 -8.84 13.52
CA ASN A 244 -2.99 -8.61 13.82
C ASN A 244 -3.73 -7.82 12.73
N VAL A 245 -3.29 -7.89 11.47
CA VAL A 245 -3.95 -7.18 10.35
C VAL A 245 -5.45 -7.52 10.26
N ALA A 246 -5.84 -8.78 10.40
CA ALA A 246 -7.25 -9.18 10.30
C ALA A 246 -8.12 -8.56 11.41
N GLU A 247 -7.61 -8.53 12.65
CA GLU A 247 -8.25 -7.86 13.79
C GLU A 247 -8.48 -6.37 13.51
N LEU A 248 -7.44 -5.67 13.04
CA LEU A 248 -7.52 -4.23 12.76
C LEU A 248 -8.46 -3.92 11.59
N LEU A 249 -8.51 -4.77 10.56
CA LEU A 249 -9.50 -4.64 9.48
C LEU A 249 -10.95 -4.84 10.00
N GLN A 250 -11.17 -5.83 10.86
CA GLN A 250 -12.47 -6.02 11.52
C GLN A 250 -12.87 -4.79 12.35
N GLN A 251 -11.90 -4.16 13.01
CA GLN A 251 -12.15 -2.92 13.73
C GLN A 251 -12.46 -1.76 12.78
N ALA A 252 -11.71 -1.58 11.69
CA ALA A 252 -11.98 -0.56 10.69
C ALA A 252 -13.42 -0.67 10.15
N ALA A 253 -13.88 -1.89 9.87
CA ALA A 253 -15.26 -2.15 9.42
C ALA A 253 -16.32 -1.68 10.43
N ARG A 254 -15.99 -1.56 11.72
CA ARG A 254 -16.88 -1.09 12.79
C ARG A 254 -16.67 0.38 13.16
N THR A 255 -15.71 1.07 12.54
CA THR A 255 -15.36 2.46 12.84
C THR A 255 -15.78 3.37 11.69
N PRO A 256 -16.96 4.04 11.77
CA PRO A 256 -17.57 4.73 10.62
C PRO A 256 -16.73 5.87 10.03
N TRP A 257 -15.81 6.45 10.78
CA TRP A 257 -14.97 7.57 10.37
C TRP A 257 -13.61 7.16 9.77
N VAL A 258 -13.32 5.85 9.68
CA VAL A 258 -12.17 5.30 8.94
C VAL A 258 -12.57 5.08 7.49
N ASP A 259 -11.98 5.83 6.56
CA ASP A 259 -12.30 5.81 5.13
C ASP A 259 -11.57 4.72 4.35
N SER A 260 -10.32 4.44 4.73
CA SER A 260 -9.46 3.47 4.06
C SER A 260 -8.46 2.84 5.03
N VAL A 261 -8.02 1.63 4.72
CA VAL A 261 -6.90 0.97 5.39
C VAL A 261 -5.83 0.60 4.37
N MET A 262 -4.58 0.98 4.66
CA MET A 262 -3.41 0.48 3.94
C MET A 262 -2.80 -0.69 4.72
N PHE A 263 -2.87 -1.91 4.20
CA PHE A 263 -2.53 -3.11 4.97
C PHE A 263 -1.55 -4.03 4.25
N ARG A 264 -0.83 -4.86 5.02
CA ARG A 264 0.02 -5.90 4.44
C ARG A 264 -0.85 -6.94 3.73
N TYR A 265 -0.71 -7.04 2.41
CA TYR A 265 -1.39 -8.04 1.59
C TYR A 265 -0.49 -8.47 0.43
N ASN A 266 -0.31 -9.78 0.27
CA ASN A 266 0.47 -10.38 -0.81
C ASN A 266 0.01 -11.81 -1.08
N PHE A 267 0.53 -12.39 -2.16
CA PHE A 267 0.17 -13.73 -2.66
C PHE A 267 0.26 -14.85 -1.61
N ARG A 268 1.07 -14.72 -0.55
CA ARG A 268 1.20 -15.75 0.50
C ARG A 268 0.03 -15.81 1.46
N LYS A 269 -0.85 -14.80 1.44
CA LYS A 269 -2.05 -14.73 2.28
C LYS A 269 -3.32 -15.02 1.49
N TYR A 270 -3.19 -15.43 0.23
CA TYR A 270 -4.34 -15.82 -0.56
C TYR A 270 -5.01 -17.05 0.06
N GLY A 271 -6.34 -17.00 0.24
CA GLY A 271 -7.09 -18.07 0.90
C GLY A 271 -7.03 -18.07 2.44
N ASP A 272 -6.34 -17.13 3.09
CA ASP A 272 -6.39 -16.97 4.54
C ASP A 272 -7.81 -16.62 5.00
N GLN A 273 -8.44 -17.52 5.75
CA GLN A 273 -9.85 -17.40 6.10
C GLN A 273 -10.15 -16.18 6.98
N GLU A 274 -9.31 -15.90 7.96
CA GLU A 274 -9.51 -14.80 8.92
C GLU A 274 -9.34 -13.46 8.21
N LEU A 275 -8.29 -13.32 7.40
CA LEU A 275 -8.05 -12.14 6.60
C LEU A 275 -9.16 -11.91 5.58
N ASN A 276 -9.62 -12.96 4.90
CA ASN A 276 -10.72 -12.86 3.94
C ASN A 276 -12.00 -12.35 4.60
N GLN A 277 -12.36 -12.90 5.77
CA GLN A 277 -13.54 -12.43 6.52
C GLN A 277 -13.40 -10.97 6.94
N ALA A 278 -12.20 -10.53 7.31
CA ALA A 278 -11.93 -9.15 7.68
C ALA A 278 -12.01 -8.19 6.48
N MET A 279 -11.48 -8.60 5.32
CA MET A 279 -11.59 -7.84 4.06
C MET A 279 -13.05 -7.74 3.62
N ASP A 280 -13.82 -8.82 3.71
CA ASP A 280 -15.26 -8.82 3.39
C ASP A 280 -16.03 -7.88 4.31
N ALA A 281 -15.69 -7.83 5.60
CA ALA A 281 -16.27 -6.88 6.54
C ALA A 281 -15.96 -5.43 6.15
N CYS A 282 -14.72 -5.11 5.75
CA CYS A 282 -14.35 -3.80 5.25
C CYS A 282 -15.17 -3.40 4.02
N VAL A 283 -15.28 -4.29 3.02
CA VAL A 283 -16.05 -4.03 1.79
C VAL A 283 -17.54 -3.83 2.12
N LYS A 284 -18.12 -4.64 3.00
CA LYS A 284 -19.51 -4.49 3.45
C LYS A 284 -19.76 -3.13 4.14
N SER A 285 -18.77 -2.62 4.87
CA SER A 285 -18.81 -1.30 5.51
C SER A 285 -18.27 -0.17 4.61
N ASN A 286 -18.00 -0.47 3.33
CA ASN A 286 -17.48 0.45 2.33
C ASN A 286 -16.15 1.12 2.74
N VAL A 287 -15.28 0.42 3.45
CA VAL A 287 -13.92 0.87 3.77
C VAL A 287 -13.00 0.52 2.59
N GLY A 288 -12.23 1.50 2.11
CA GLY A 288 -11.25 1.30 1.03
C GLY A 288 -10.07 0.43 1.48
N LEU A 289 -9.58 -0.43 0.60
CA LEU A 289 -8.48 -1.36 0.90
C LEU A 289 -7.30 -1.10 -0.05
N ILE A 290 -6.14 -0.72 0.52
CA ILE A 290 -4.89 -0.50 -0.20
C ILE A 290 -3.87 -1.54 0.26
N ALA A 291 -3.38 -2.37 -0.66
CA ALA A 291 -2.36 -3.36 -0.37
C ALA A 291 -0.97 -2.73 -0.36
N MET A 292 -0.18 -3.04 0.67
CA MET A 292 1.26 -2.75 0.75
C MET A 292 2.05 -4.01 1.06
N LYS A 293 3.38 -3.95 0.89
CA LYS A 293 4.29 -5.11 1.04
C LYS A 293 3.87 -6.27 0.14
N THR A 294 3.42 -5.93 -1.07
CA THR A 294 2.88 -6.85 -2.09
C THR A 294 3.91 -7.86 -2.58
N GLN A 295 5.19 -7.50 -2.54
CA GLN A 295 6.32 -8.37 -2.88
C GLN A 295 6.66 -9.38 -1.77
N SER A 296 6.01 -9.30 -0.60
CA SER A 296 6.34 -10.04 0.62
C SER A 296 7.70 -9.64 1.23
N SER A 297 8.04 -10.21 2.39
CA SER A 297 9.38 -10.17 2.96
C SER A 297 10.27 -11.10 2.14
N GLU A 298 10.87 -10.59 1.07
CA GLU A 298 12.01 -11.27 0.47
C GLU A 298 13.13 -11.23 1.53
N ALA A 299 13.65 -12.37 1.98
CA ALA A 299 14.92 -12.41 2.71
C ALA A 299 15.99 -12.77 1.69
N SER A 300 17.02 -11.94 1.54
CA SER A 300 18.16 -12.34 0.71
C SER A 300 19.01 -13.38 1.47
N PHE A 301 19.00 -14.60 0.95
CA PHE A 301 20.15 -15.51 1.03
C PHE A 301 20.35 -16.02 -0.39
N ALA A 302 21.30 -15.39 -1.08
CA ALA A 302 21.44 -15.36 -2.53
C ALA A 302 21.48 -16.72 -3.27
N ASP A 303 21.57 -17.86 -2.57
CA ASP A 303 21.66 -19.18 -3.18
C ASP A 303 20.39 -20.04 -3.15
N ALA A 304 19.40 -19.78 -2.30
CA ALA A 304 18.16 -20.60 -2.24
C ALA A 304 17.11 -20.22 -3.31
N TRP A 305 17.34 -19.11 -4.03
CA TRP A 305 16.32 -18.38 -4.80
C TRP A 305 15.99 -18.90 -6.20
N LYS A 306 16.70 -19.91 -6.70
CA LYS A 306 17.05 -19.88 -8.12
C LYS A 306 15.95 -20.09 -9.17
N LYS A 307 14.69 -20.42 -8.85
CA LYS A 307 13.64 -20.58 -9.90
C LYS A 307 12.23 -20.26 -9.41
N PHE A 308 11.70 -19.08 -9.74
CA PHE A 308 10.26 -18.97 -9.99
C PHE A 308 9.98 -19.76 -11.26
N ALA A 309 9.61 -21.03 -11.09
CA ALA A 309 9.45 -21.97 -12.20
C ALA A 309 8.09 -21.76 -12.87
N GLN A 310 7.96 -20.65 -13.59
CA GLN A 310 6.79 -20.40 -14.42
C GLN A 310 7.23 -20.36 -15.89
N PRO A 311 6.78 -21.32 -16.73
CA PRO A 311 6.78 -21.10 -18.17
C PRO A 311 5.69 -20.06 -18.46
N GLY A 312 6.04 -18.80 -18.75
CA GLY A 312 5.00 -17.77 -18.77
C GLY A 312 5.37 -16.36 -19.19
N LYS A 313 4.33 -15.51 -19.10
CA LYS A 313 4.20 -14.15 -19.66
C LYS A 313 4.75 -13.04 -18.75
N TRP A 314 4.80 -13.27 -17.44
CA TRP A 314 5.16 -12.27 -16.44
C TRP A 314 6.42 -12.66 -15.69
N THR A 315 7.18 -11.66 -15.26
CA THR A 315 8.18 -11.91 -14.22
C THR A 315 7.48 -12.27 -12.91
N LYS A 316 8.22 -12.88 -11.98
CA LYS A 316 7.72 -13.09 -10.61
C LYS A 316 7.22 -11.78 -9.98
N HIS A 317 7.94 -10.67 -10.18
CA HIS A 317 7.61 -9.37 -9.63
C HIS A 317 6.25 -8.85 -10.14
N GLN A 318 5.99 -9.05 -11.43
CA GLN A 318 4.71 -8.70 -12.06
C GLN A 318 3.59 -9.64 -11.62
N ALA A 319 3.85 -10.95 -11.53
CA ALA A 319 2.86 -11.95 -11.12
C ALA A 319 2.34 -11.68 -9.70
N VAL A 320 3.21 -11.29 -8.75
CA VAL A 320 2.75 -10.98 -7.37
C VAL A 320 1.93 -9.70 -7.28
N LEU A 321 2.19 -8.69 -8.13
CA LEU A 321 1.33 -7.50 -8.22
C LEU A 321 -0.04 -7.86 -8.80
N LYS A 322 -0.06 -8.69 -9.85
CA LYS A 322 -1.30 -9.17 -10.44
C LYS A 322 -2.13 -10.00 -9.47
N ALA A 323 -1.50 -10.81 -8.62
CA ALA A 323 -2.19 -11.57 -7.58
C ALA A 323 -2.94 -10.67 -6.60
N VAL A 324 -2.38 -9.51 -6.28
CA VAL A 324 -3.05 -8.50 -5.44
C VAL A 324 -4.25 -7.90 -6.16
N TRP A 325 -4.10 -7.53 -7.43
CA TRP A 325 -5.20 -6.92 -8.19
C TRP A 325 -6.30 -7.91 -8.60
N ALA A 326 -6.00 -9.21 -8.65
CA ALA A 326 -7.00 -10.26 -8.89
C ALA A 326 -8.03 -10.38 -7.75
N ASP A 327 -7.75 -9.80 -6.58
CA ASP A 327 -8.74 -9.62 -5.52
C ASP A 327 -9.47 -8.29 -5.70
N ASP A 328 -10.71 -8.35 -6.18
CA ASP A 328 -11.53 -7.15 -6.47
C ASP A 328 -11.91 -6.35 -5.21
N ARG A 329 -11.70 -6.90 -4.01
CA ARG A 329 -11.87 -6.17 -2.76
C ARG A 329 -10.77 -5.12 -2.55
N VAL A 330 -9.61 -5.30 -3.21
CA VAL A 330 -8.47 -4.38 -3.11
C VAL A 330 -8.59 -3.30 -4.19
N SER A 331 -8.64 -2.03 -3.76
CA SER A 331 -8.70 -0.88 -4.67
C SER A 331 -7.37 -0.65 -5.37
N ALA A 332 -6.24 -0.79 -4.67
CA ALA A 332 -4.93 -0.50 -5.23
C ALA A 332 -3.78 -1.18 -4.47
N ALA A 333 -2.61 -1.21 -5.10
CA ALA A 333 -1.34 -1.63 -4.53
C ALA A 333 -0.35 -0.46 -4.51
N VAL A 334 0.21 -0.16 -3.34
CA VAL A 334 1.33 0.79 -3.22
C VAL A 334 2.65 0.06 -3.37
N SER A 335 3.50 0.55 -4.29
CA SER A 335 4.79 -0.08 -4.59
C SER A 335 5.95 0.90 -4.47
N HIS A 336 7.05 0.39 -3.91
CA HIS A 336 8.36 1.06 -3.90
C HIS A 336 9.00 0.92 -5.30
N MET A 337 9.28 2.04 -5.96
CA MET A 337 9.77 2.10 -7.35
C MET A 337 10.94 3.10 -7.47
N ASP A 338 12.03 2.80 -6.76
CA ASP A 338 13.25 3.64 -6.66
C ASP A 338 14.05 3.79 -7.98
N THR A 339 13.74 3.00 -8.99
CA THR A 339 14.41 2.98 -10.30
C THR A 339 13.38 3.07 -11.43
N PHE A 340 13.79 3.60 -12.58
CA PHE A 340 12.92 3.63 -13.76
C PHE A 340 12.57 2.23 -14.26
N GLU A 341 13.45 1.27 -14.08
CA GLU A 341 13.26 -0.14 -14.42
C GLU A 341 12.08 -0.72 -13.63
N LYS A 342 12.09 -0.59 -12.29
CA LYS A 342 10.97 -1.03 -11.43
C LYS A 342 9.68 -0.28 -11.76
N LEU A 343 9.75 1.02 -11.99
CA LEU A 343 8.58 1.83 -12.39
C LEU A 343 7.95 1.30 -13.67
N LYS A 344 8.76 1.08 -14.72
CA LYS A 344 8.30 0.56 -16.02
C LYS A 344 7.77 -0.86 -15.90
N GLU A 345 8.43 -1.73 -15.13
CA GLU A 345 7.98 -3.10 -14.91
C GLU A 345 6.60 -3.16 -14.24
N ASN A 346 6.37 -2.30 -13.26
CA ASN A 346 5.11 -2.22 -12.51
C ASN A 346 3.99 -1.60 -13.32
N ILE A 347 4.29 -0.54 -14.09
CA ILE A 347 3.34 0.04 -15.04
C ILE A 347 2.95 -1.02 -16.08
N ALA A 348 3.91 -1.75 -16.65
CA ALA A 348 3.64 -2.81 -17.61
C ALA A 348 2.72 -3.90 -17.03
N ALA A 349 2.91 -4.28 -15.76
CA ALA A 349 1.99 -5.21 -15.08
C ALA A 349 0.58 -4.63 -14.89
N ALA A 350 0.49 -3.35 -14.52
CA ALA A 350 -0.78 -2.69 -14.24
C ALA A 350 -1.63 -2.45 -15.50
N VAL A 351 -1.00 -2.11 -16.63
CA VAL A 351 -1.72 -1.87 -17.90
C VAL A 351 -2.05 -3.15 -18.66
N ASP A 352 -1.38 -4.25 -18.34
CA ASP A 352 -1.67 -5.57 -18.91
C ASP A 352 -3.02 -6.08 -18.39
N LYS A 353 -3.98 -6.24 -19.30
CA LYS A 353 -5.36 -6.65 -19.00
C LYS A 353 -5.56 -8.16 -18.91
N LEU A 354 -4.52 -8.98 -19.05
CA LEU A 354 -4.70 -10.41 -18.85
C LEU A 354 -4.90 -10.76 -17.37
N ASP A 355 -5.89 -11.61 -17.16
CA ASP A 355 -6.22 -12.22 -15.89
C ASP A 355 -5.28 -13.38 -15.57
N MET A 356 -5.15 -13.68 -14.28
CA MET A 356 -4.37 -14.82 -13.82
C MET A 356 -5.10 -16.13 -14.04
N GLY A 357 -4.43 -17.08 -14.70
CA GLY A 357 -4.91 -18.46 -14.83
C GLY A 357 -4.45 -19.34 -13.66
N GLN A 358 -5.00 -20.56 -13.60
CA GLN A 358 -4.66 -21.53 -12.55
C GLN A 358 -3.15 -21.81 -12.46
N ALA A 359 -2.46 -21.92 -13.60
CA ALA A 359 -1.02 -22.15 -13.63
C ALA A 359 -0.21 -21.00 -12.99
N ASP A 360 -0.70 -19.77 -13.05
CA ASP A 360 -0.06 -18.61 -12.43
C ASP A 360 -0.19 -18.68 -10.91
N TRP A 361 -1.39 -19.04 -10.43
CA TRP A 361 -1.67 -19.27 -9.01
C TRP A 361 -0.85 -20.44 -8.46
N ASP A 362 -0.80 -21.56 -9.18
CA ASP A 362 -0.01 -22.73 -8.79
C ASP A 362 1.50 -22.38 -8.70
N ALA A 363 2.01 -21.56 -9.63
CA ALA A 363 3.40 -21.11 -9.60
C ALA A 363 3.69 -20.23 -8.37
N LEU A 364 2.78 -19.30 -8.03
CA LEU A 364 2.90 -18.46 -6.83
C LEU A 364 2.81 -19.27 -5.54
N GLU A 365 1.91 -20.24 -5.46
CA GLU A 365 1.78 -21.12 -4.28
C GLU A 365 3.02 -22.00 -4.12
N ASN A 366 3.50 -22.63 -5.19
CA ASN A 366 4.74 -23.41 -5.16
C ASN A 366 5.93 -22.56 -4.70
N TYR A 367 6.02 -21.33 -5.21
CA TYR A 367 7.03 -20.37 -4.78
C TYR A 367 6.85 -19.97 -3.30
N ALA A 368 5.62 -19.74 -2.86
CA ALA A 368 5.30 -19.43 -1.46
C ALA A 368 5.82 -20.53 -0.53
N GLN A 369 5.50 -21.80 -0.84
CA GLN A 369 5.90 -22.96 -0.07
C GLN A 369 7.41 -23.20 -0.09
N ALA A 370 8.06 -23.08 -1.25
CA ALA A 370 9.50 -23.26 -1.39
C ALA A 370 10.30 -22.22 -0.59
N THR A 371 9.75 -21.01 -0.41
CA THR A 371 10.42 -19.89 0.25
C THR A 371 9.88 -19.58 1.65
N ARG A 372 8.94 -20.36 2.19
CA ARG A 372 8.28 -20.09 3.48
C ARG A 372 9.24 -19.93 4.66
N ARG A 373 10.37 -20.65 4.63
CA ARG A 373 11.42 -20.58 5.66
C ARG A 373 12.09 -19.20 5.75
N HIS A 374 11.89 -18.35 4.76
CA HIS A 374 12.54 -17.05 4.58
C HIS A 374 11.56 -15.86 4.65
N ALA A 375 10.26 -16.11 4.67
CA ALA A 375 9.23 -15.06 4.68
C ALA A 375 8.68 -14.88 6.10
N CYS A 376 9.18 -13.88 6.82
CA CYS A 376 8.68 -13.55 8.15
C CYS A 376 7.43 -12.66 8.05
N ASP A 377 6.37 -13.04 8.78
CA ASP A 377 5.11 -12.29 8.87
C ASP A 377 5.05 -11.32 10.06
N GLY A 378 6.12 -11.19 10.87
CA GLY A 378 6.15 -10.22 11.97
C GLY A 378 5.14 -10.50 13.09
N CYS A 379 4.73 -11.76 13.24
CA CYS A 379 3.92 -12.26 14.34
C CYS A 379 4.82 -12.73 15.51
N ASP A 380 5.73 -11.87 15.96
CA ASP A 380 6.77 -12.25 16.92
C ASP A 380 6.24 -12.55 18.33
N HIS A 381 5.00 -12.18 18.63
CA HIS A 381 4.28 -12.60 19.83
C HIS A 381 4.15 -14.14 19.98
N PHE A 382 4.35 -14.92 18.90
CA PHE A 382 4.50 -16.38 19.02
C PHE A 382 5.93 -16.81 19.34
N CYS A 383 6.93 -16.21 18.70
CA CYS A 383 8.31 -16.71 18.76
C CYS A 383 9.17 -16.08 19.86
N ASN A 384 8.98 -14.79 20.19
CA ASN A 384 9.70 -14.11 21.27
C ASN A 384 9.47 -14.82 22.62
N PRO A 385 8.22 -15.10 23.05
CA PRO A 385 7.99 -15.73 24.36
C PRO A 385 8.51 -17.17 24.46
N ALA A 386 8.87 -17.80 23.33
CA ALA A 386 9.40 -19.16 23.28
C ALA A 386 10.92 -19.24 23.49
N VAL A 387 11.57 -18.12 23.79
CA VAL A 387 13.02 -18.00 24.01
C VAL A 387 13.29 -17.39 25.38
N ASP A 388 14.15 -18.03 26.17
CA ASP A 388 14.59 -17.53 27.47
C ASP A 388 15.77 -16.55 27.32
N ALA A 389 15.52 -15.43 26.63
CA ALA A 389 16.46 -14.34 26.45
C ALA A 389 15.73 -13.02 26.14
N PRO A 390 16.26 -11.86 26.54
CA PRO A 390 15.63 -10.56 26.31
C PRO A 390 15.74 -10.05 24.86
N VAL A 391 15.98 -10.94 23.90
CA VAL A 391 16.10 -10.64 22.47
C VAL A 391 14.77 -10.18 21.89
N GLN A 392 14.83 -9.29 20.90
CA GLN A 392 13.64 -8.80 20.19
C GLN A 392 13.61 -9.37 18.76
N ILE A 393 13.17 -10.62 18.59
CA ILE A 393 13.24 -11.37 17.32
C ILE A 393 12.55 -10.62 16.18
N GLY A 394 11.34 -10.08 16.39
CA GLY A 394 10.61 -9.36 15.35
C GLY A 394 11.35 -8.12 14.84
N ALA A 395 11.87 -7.30 15.76
CA ALA A 395 12.66 -6.12 15.41
C ALA A 395 13.98 -6.51 14.72
N THR A 396 14.71 -7.49 15.28
CA THR A 396 15.98 -7.97 14.72
C THR A 396 15.81 -8.53 13.30
N ILE A 397 14.81 -9.39 13.06
CA ILE A 397 14.53 -9.92 11.71
C ILE A 397 14.13 -8.80 10.74
N ARG A 398 13.34 -7.82 11.21
CA ARG A 398 12.97 -6.67 10.38
C ARG A 398 14.19 -5.86 9.96
N TYR A 399 15.11 -5.60 10.88
CA TYR A 399 16.35 -4.89 10.54
C TYR A 399 17.25 -5.74 9.65
N LEU A 400 17.31 -7.06 9.86
CA LEU A 400 18.04 -7.95 8.97
C LEU A 400 17.47 -7.91 7.55
N MET A 401 16.15 -7.87 7.38
CA MET A 401 15.50 -7.69 6.08
C MET A 401 15.88 -6.34 5.44
N TYR A 402 15.99 -5.25 6.22
CA TYR A 402 16.46 -3.97 5.69
C TYR A 402 17.90 -4.07 5.16
N HIS A 403 18.77 -4.78 5.88
CA HIS A 403 20.15 -5.01 5.47
C HIS A 403 20.25 -5.89 4.22
N ASP A 404 19.68 -7.10 4.29
CA ASP A 404 19.90 -8.15 3.30
C ASP A 404 19.04 -7.93 2.05
N SER A 405 17.83 -7.39 2.18
CA SER A 405 16.87 -7.34 1.07
C SER A 405 16.65 -5.95 0.51
N TYR A 406 16.68 -4.92 1.34
CA TYR A 406 16.49 -3.53 0.88
C TYR A 406 17.81 -2.85 0.54
N GLY A 407 18.96 -3.44 0.91
CA GLY A 407 20.28 -2.82 0.73
C GLY A 407 20.57 -1.67 1.70
N ASN A 408 19.69 -1.44 2.69
CA ASN A 408 19.79 -0.34 3.66
C ASN A 408 20.66 -0.75 4.86
N GLN A 409 21.92 -1.10 4.58
CA GLN A 409 22.83 -1.73 5.56
C GLN A 409 23.12 -0.83 6.76
N ASP A 410 23.40 0.45 6.52
CA ASP A 410 23.74 1.41 7.58
C ASP A 410 22.54 1.69 8.50
N GLU A 411 21.36 1.92 7.91
CA GLU A 411 20.15 2.16 8.67
C GLU A 411 19.75 0.92 9.48
N ALA A 412 19.88 -0.28 8.91
CA ALA A 412 19.64 -1.53 9.64
C ALA A 412 20.54 -1.65 10.89
N ARG A 413 21.84 -1.36 10.76
CA ARG A 413 22.80 -1.37 11.88
C ARG A 413 22.46 -0.30 12.92
N LYS A 414 22.11 0.90 12.46
CA LYS A 414 21.71 2.00 13.35
C LYS A 414 20.48 1.64 14.17
N LEU A 415 19.42 1.12 13.53
CA LEU A 415 18.20 0.70 14.21
C LEU A 415 18.45 -0.44 15.20
N PHE A 416 19.29 -1.42 14.85
CA PHE A 416 19.65 -2.49 15.78
C PHE A 416 20.36 -1.96 17.04
N ARG A 417 21.28 -0.99 16.90
CA ARG A 417 21.98 -0.36 18.04
C ARG A 417 21.07 0.46 18.96
N GLN A 418 19.88 0.84 18.49
CA GLN A 418 18.87 1.53 19.29
C GLN A 418 18.04 0.58 20.16
N LEU A 419 18.12 -0.74 19.93
CA LEU A 419 17.52 -1.72 20.82
C LEU A 419 18.19 -1.68 22.20
N PRO A 420 17.50 -2.11 23.28
CA PRO A 420 18.13 -2.30 24.58
C PRO A 420 19.39 -3.17 24.48
N ALA A 421 20.43 -2.85 25.27
CA ALA A 421 21.75 -3.50 25.15
C ALA A 421 21.68 -5.02 25.36
N GLU A 422 20.75 -5.49 26.18
CA GLU A 422 20.47 -6.90 26.41
C GLU A 422 19.80 -7.58 25.21
N ALA A 423 18.95 -6.87 24.46
CA ALA A 423 18.28 -7.37 23.26
C ALA A 423 19.24 -7.52 22.08
N GLN A 424 20.39 -6.83 22.12
CA GLN A 424 21.44 -6.91 21.10
C GLN A 424 22.29 -8.18 21.19
N LYS A 425 22.21 -8.95 22.30
CA LYS A 425 23.02 -10.16 22.53
C LYS A 425 22.33 -11.40 21.96
N ILE A 426 22.62 -11.72 20.71
CA ILE A 426 22.05 -12.84 19.96
C ILE A 426 22.94 -14.08 20.04
N ARG A 427 24.28 -13.93 19.98
CA ARG A 427 25.20 -15.08 20.04
C ARG A 427 25.01 -15.88 21.33
N GLY A 428 24.88 -17.21 21.18
CA GLY A 428 24.72 -18.15 22.29
C GLY A 428 23.27 -18.39 22.75
N VAL A 429 22.29 -17.68 22.19
CA VAL A 429 20.86 -17.90 22.49
C VAL A 429 20.32 -19.11 21.71
N ASP A 430 19.57 -19.99 22.37
CA ASP A 430 18.86 -21.11 21.71
C ASP A 430 17.51 -20.66 21.14
N PHE A 431 17.43 -20.58 19.81
CA PHE A 431 16.22 -20.23 19.07
C PHE A 431 15.38 -21.45 18.63
N SER A 432 15.69 -22.66 19.11
CA SER A 432 14.94 -23.88 18.73
C SER A 432 13.45 -23.79 19.13
N GLY A 433 13.15 -23.18 20.28
CA GLY A 433 11.78 -22.90 20.73
C GLY A 433 11.03 -21.97 19.77
N ALA A 434 11.66 -20.87 19.37
CA ALA A 434 11.12 -19.93 18.40
C ALA A 434 10.80 -20.58 17.04
N ASN A 435 11.66 -21.48 16.55
CA ASN A 435 11.39 -22.24 15.32
C ASN A 435 10.11 -23.08 15.41
N ARG A 436 9.90 -23.76 16.55
CA ARG A 436 8.69 -24.57 16.77
C ARG A 436 7.43 -23.73 16.95
N ALA A 437 7.58 -22.53 17.51
CA ALA A 437 6.46 -21.62 17.76
C ALA A 437 6.00 -20.86 16.50
N CYS A 438 6.81 -20.79 15.43
CA CYS A 438 6.43 -20.05 14.23
C CYS A 438 5.29 -20.75 13.46
N PRO A 439 4.10 -20.13 13.30
CA PRO A 439 2.97 -20.74 12.60
C PRO A 439 3.17 -20.82 11.07
N HIS A 440 4.14 -20.08 10.53
CA HIS A 440 4.41 -20.00 9.08
C HIS A 440 5.65 -20.81 8.66
N GLY A 441 6.33 -21.43 9.64
CA GLY A 441 7.52 -22.23 9.40
C GLY A 441 8.72 -21.46 8.88
N PHE A 442 8.82 -20.18 9.28
CA PHE A 442 10.01 -19.36 9.15
C PHE A 442 11.15 -19.93 10.02
N ASP A 443 12.38 -19.96 9.49
CA ASP A 443 13.54 -20.45 10.24
C ASP A 443 14.15 -19.33 11.08
N VAL A 444 13.50 -19.03 12.21
CA VAL A 444 13.94 -18.02 13.19
C VAL A 444 15.40 -18.21 13.56
N ALA A 445 15.81 -19.44 13.89
CA ALA A 445 17.17 -19.73 14.33
C ALA A 445 18.22 -19.41 13.27
N ALA A 446 17.97 -19.74 12.00
CA ALA A 446 18.88 -19.39 10.91
C ALA A 446 19.02 -17.88 10.72
N HIS A 447 17.91 -17.15 10.77
CA HIS A 447 17.91 -15.70 10.57
C HIS A 447 18.50 -14.96 11.77
N MET A 448 18.27 -15.42 12.99
CA MET A 448 18.91 -14.81 14.18
C MET A 448 20.42 -15.06 14.18
N ARG A 449 20.91 -16.23 13.76
CA ARG A 449 22.35 -16.44 13.57
C ARG A 449 22.95 -15.47 12.54
N ARG A 450 22.27 -15.29 11.40
CA ARG A 450 22.67 -14.29 10.41
C ARG A 450 22.66 -12.87 10.98
N ALA A 451 21.64 -12.52 11.75
CA ALA A 451 21.56 -11.22 12.41
C ALA A 451 22.74 -11.00 13.37
N ALA A 452 23.17 -12.04 14.10
CA ALA A 452 24.37 -11.97 14.93
C ALA A 452 25.64 -11.70 14.10
N ASP A 453 25.78 -12.35 12.95
CA ASP A 453 26.92 -12.14 12.04
C ASP A 453 26.92 -10.76 11.39
N VAL A 454 25.74 -10.18 11.17
CA VAL A 454 25.61 -8.84 10.59
C VAL A 454 25.82 -7.78 11.67
N PHE A 455 25.12 -7.87 12.80
CA PHE A 455 24.99 -6.76 13.75
C PHE A 455 25.93 -6.79 14.94
N GLU A 456 26.46 -7.96 15.33
CA GLU A 456 27.47 -8.08 16.39
C GLU A 456 28.92 -8.15 15.87
N ALA A 457 29.10 -8.14 14.55
CA ALA A 457 30.42 -7.95 13.92
C ALA A 457 30.81 -6.48 13.97
#